data_AF-A0A6J7L682-F1
#
_entry.id   AF-A0A6J7L682-F1
#
_cell.length_a   1.000
_cell.length_b   1.000
_cell.length_c   1.000
_cell.angle_alpha   90.00
_cell.angle_beta   90.00
_cell.angle_gamma   90.00
#
_symmetry.space_group_name_H-M   'P 1'
#
loop_
_entity.id
_entity.type
_entity.pdbx_description
1 polymer ?
#
loop_
_entity_poly.entity_id
_entity_poly.type
_entity_poly.pdbx_seq_one_letter_code
_entity_poly.pdbx_strand_id
1 'polypeptide(L)'
;MVLALVGAWGLVTVAAAMWFVARAGERGDLPRNGLVGIRTTATRASDRAWAAGHRAAARPARAVARVVVGLAVALATSALLPQGEHPHPVTSGLFALGYSAVLLGALLVTRTANRAARGASRG
;
A
#
# COMPACT_ATOMS: atom_id res chain seq x y z
N MET A 1 6.60 -2.53 -23.65
CA MET A 1 5.51 -3.48 -23.29
C MET A 1 5.76 -4.21 -21.98
N VAL A 2 6.87 -4.95 -21.82
CA VAL A 2 7.14 -5.75 -20.60
C VAL A 2 7.12 -4.92 -19.32
N LEU A 3 7.81 -3.77 -19.30
CA LEU A 3 7.83 -2.85 -18.14
C LEU A 3 6.44 -2.42 -17.69
N ALA A 4 5.56 -2.09 -18.65
CA ALA A 4 4.19 -1.67 -18.37
C ALA A 4 3.38 -2.77 -17.69
N LEU A 5 3.41 -3.99 -18.25
CA LEU A 5 2.61 -5.11 -17.75
C LEU A 5 3.14 -5.64 -16.41
N VAL A 6 4.46 -5.84 -16.29
CA VAL A 6 5.09 -6.30 -15.05
C VAL A 6 4.95 -5.23 -13.96
N GLY A 7 5.17 -3.96 -14.32
CA GLY A 7 5.01 -2.84 -13.41
C GLY A 7 3.57 -2.73 -12.89
N ALA A 8 2.58 -2.80 -13.78
CA ALA A 8 1.17 -2.76 -13.42
C ALA A 8 0.77 -3.96 -12.54
N TRP A 9 1.25 -5.16 -12.86
CA TRP A 9 1.01 -6.36 -12.05
C TRP A 9 1.55 -6.20 -10.62
N GLY A 10 2.76 -5.65 -10.48
CA GLY A 10 3.34 -5.32 -9.18
C GLY A 10 2.48 -4.33 -8.39
N LEU A 11 2.00 -3.25 -9.03
CA LEU A 11 1.13 -2.26 -8.39
C LEU A 11 -0.21 -2.87 -7.95
N VAL A 12 -0.84 -3.72 -8.77
CA VAL A 12 -2.08 -4.43 -8.40
C VAL A 12 -1.85 -5.34 -7.21
N THR A 13 -0.74 -6.08 -7.20
CA THR A 13 -0.39 -7.00 -6.10
C THR A 13 -0.23 -6.25 -4.79
N VAL A 14 0.49 -5.12 -4.80
CA VAL A 14 0.67 -4.28 -3.60
C VAL A 14 -0.65 -3.66 -3.16
N ALA A 15 -1.46 -3.13 -4.08
CA ALA A 15 -2.76 -2.56 -3.75
C ALA A 15 -3.70 -3.60 -3.13
N ALA A 16 -3.72 -4.82 -3.67
CA ALA A 16 -4.49 -5.94 -3.13
C ALA A 16 -4.04 -6.29 -1.70
N ALA A 17 -2.72 -6.36 -1.45
CA ALA A 17 -2.17 -6.61 -0.13
C ALA A 17 -2.56 -5.49 0.87
N MET A 18 -2.43 -4.21 0.48
CA MET A 18 -2.86 -3.07 1.30
C MET A 18 -4.35 -3.14 1.62
N TRP A 19 -5.19 -3.47 0.64
CA TRP A 19 -6.62 -3.60 0.80
C TRP A 19 -6.99 -4.74 1.76
N PHE A 20 -6.34 -5.89 1.61
CA PHE A 20 -6.55 -7.05 2.48
C PHE A 20 -6.20 -6.73 3.93
N VAL A 21 -5.01 -6.16 4.18
CA VAL A 21 -4.57 -5.76 5.53
C VAL A 21 -5.52 -4.71 6.13
N ALA A 22 -5.95 -3.73 5.34
CA ALA A 22 -6.93 -2.74 5.79
C ALA A 22 -8.26 -3.36 6.20
N ARG A 23 -8.78 -4.30 5.39
CA ARG A 23 -10.04 -5.00 5.65
C ARG A 23 -9.97 -5.87 6.90
N ALA A 24 -8.89 -6.64 7.08
CA ALA A 24 -8.73 -7.47 8.26
C ALA A 24 -8.42 -6.63 9.52
N GLY A 25 -7.72 -5.50 9.37
CA GLY A 25 -7.53 -4.53 10.45
C GLY A 25 -8.82 -3.89 10.98
N GLU A 26 -9.78 -3.59 10.10
CA GLU A 26 -11.10 -3.07 10.51
C GLU A 26 -11.96 -4.10 11.23
N ARG A 27 -11.91 -5.36 10.77
CA ARG A 27 -12.71 -6.44 11.37
C ARG A 27 -12.18 -6.88 12.74
N GLY A 28 -10.93 -6.53 13.05
CA GLY A 28 -10.24 -7.05 14.23
C GLY A 28 -9.69 -8.47 14.02
N ASP A 29 -9.81 -9.01 12.81
CA ASP A 29 -9.40 -10.37 12.44
C ASP A 29 -7.89 -10.48 12.16
N LEU A 30 -7.11 -9.45 12.49
CA LEU A 30 -5.66 -9.45 12.24
C LEU A 30 -4.97 -10.03 13.49
N PRO A 31 -4.67 -11.34 13.55
CA PRO A 31 -3.87 -11.86 14.64
C PRO A 31 -2.53 -11.16 14.63
N ARG A 32 -1.96 -10.94 15.82
CA ARG A 32 -0.60 -10.44 15.98
C ARG A 32 0.40 -11.52 15.58
N ASN A 33 0.45 -11.84 14.29
CA ASN A 33 1.31 -12.86 13.72
C ASN A 33 2.63 -12.27 13.20
N GLY A 34 3.57 -13.15 12.90
CA GLY A 34 4.91 -12.78 12.45
C GLY A 34 5.02 -12.41 10.97
N LEU A 35 3.92 -12.34 10.21
CA LEU A 35 3.97 -12.33 8.74
C LEU A 35 3.17 -11.19 8.09
N VAL A 36 2.02 -10.80 8.63
CA VAL A 36 1.09 -9.87 7.98
C VAL A 36 0.75 -8.68 8.89
N GLY A 37 0.84 -7.46 8.35
CA GLY A 37 0.43 -6.22 9.03
C GLY A 37 1.53 -5.16 9.08
N ILE A 38 1.21 -4.03 9.71
CA ILE A 38 2.12 -2.90 9.91
C ILE A 38 2.93 -3.18 11.18
N ARG A 39 4.18 -3.62 11.01
CA ARG A 39 5.01 -4.14 12.10
C ARG A 39 6.09 -3.14 12.50
N THR A 40 5.74 -2.25 13.42
CA THR A 40 6.68 -1.29 14.01
C THR A 40 6.80 -1.55 15.50
N THR A 41 7.80 -0.96 16.14
CA THR A 41 7.94 -0.98 17.61
C THR A 41 6.66 -0.48 18.30
N ALA A 42 5.98 0.52 17.73
CA ALA A 42 4.75 1.06 18.29
C ALA A 42 3.56 0.10 18.15
N THR A 43 3.32 -0.46 16.96
CA THR A 43 2.15 -1.33 16.73
C THR A 43 2.30 -2.70 17.39
N ARG A 44 3.53 -3.13 17.70
CA ARG A 44 3.82 -4.41 18.38
C ARG A 44 3.90 -4.31 19.90
N ALA A 45 3.73 -3.12 20.48
CA ALA A 45 3.90 -2.90 21.93
C ALA A 45 2.87 -3.66 22.79
N SER A 46 1.64 -3.78 22.31
CA SER A 46 0.56 -4.52 22.98
C SER A 46 -0.54 -4.89 21.98
N ASP A 47 -1.46 -5.77 22.36
CA ASP A 47 -2.58 -6.16 21.49
C ASP A 47 -3.55 -4.98 21.26
N ARG A 48 -3.70 -4.12 22.26
CA ARG A 48 -4.45 -2.86 22.16
C ARG A 48 -3.79 -1.92 21.15
N ALA A 49 -2.46 -1.78 21.19
CA ALA A 49 -1.70 -0.97 20.25
C ALA A 49 -1.75 -1.53 18.81
N TRP A 50 -1.69 -2.86 18.68
CA TRP A 50 -1.86 -3.56 17.41
C TRP A 50 -3.22 -3.27 16.78
N ALA A 51 -4.30 -3.48 17.52
CA ALA A 51 -5.65 -3.29 17.04
C ALA A 51 -5.94 -1.81 16.73
N ALA A 52 -5.52 -0.88 17.59
CA ALA A 52 -5.68 0.56 17.37
C ALA A 52 -4.92 1.04 16.12
N GLY A 53 -3.67 0.60 15.95
CA GLY A 53 -2.85 0.95 14.80
C GLY A 53 -3.46 0.49 13.47
N HIS A 54 -3.91 -0.76 13.40
CA HIS A 54 -4.47 -1.33 12.17
C HIS A 54 -5.85 -0.75 11.83
N ARG A 55 -6.72 -0.52 12.81
CA ARG A 55 -8.01 0.16 12.59
C ARG A 55 -7.80 1.57 12.06
N ALA A 56 -6.91 2.36 12.67
CA ALA A 56 -6.63 3.73 12.23
C ALA A 56 -6.02 3.78 10.82
N ALA A 57 -5.19 2.81 10.48
CA ALA A 57 -4.51 2.72 9.20
C ALA A 57 -5.39 2.21 8.05
N ALA A 58 -6.56 1.63 8.33
CA ALA A 58 -7.38 0.99 7.30
C ALA A 58 -7.92 1.96 6.25
N ARG A 59 -8.51 3.09 6.67
CA ARG A 59 -9.02 4.12 5.75
C ARG A 59 -7.92 4.69 4.84
N PRO A 60 -6.75 5.15 5.34
CA PRO A 60 -5.69 5.62 4.46
C PRO A 60 -5.12 4.51 3.58
N ALA A 61 -5.00 3.26 4.07
CA ALA A 61 -4.52 2.14 3.27
C ALA A 61 -5.45 1.85 2.08
N ARG A 62 -6.78 1.90 2.27
CA ARG A 62 -7.75 1.78 1.18
C ARG A 62 -7.68 2.94 0.19
N ALA A 63 -7.49 4.16 0.67
CA ALA A 63 -7.34 5.32 -0.20
C ALA A 63 -6.12 5.17 -1.11
N VAL A 64 -4.97 4.82 -0.53
CA VAL A 64 -3.74 4.54 -1.28
C VAL A 64 -3.95 3.39 -2.27
N ALA A 65 -4.55 2.28 -1.84
CA ALA A 65 -4.81 1.13 -2.72
C ALA A 65 -5.64 1.52 -3.96
N ARG A 66 -6.69 2.37 -3.81
CA ARG A 66 -7.49 2.85 -4.95
C ARG A 66 -6.68 3.70 -5.92
N VAL A 67 -5.85 4.62 -5.40
CA VAL A 67 -4.95 5.45 -6.23
C VAL A 67 -3.97 4.56 -6.99
N VAL A 68 -3.35 3.59 -6.31
CA VAL A 68 -2.39 2.66 -6.90
C VAL A 68 -3.03 1.78 -7.97
N VAL A 69 -4.28 1.31 -7.78
CA VAL A 69 -5.03 0.58 -8.82
C VAL A 69 -5.27 1.47 -10.05
N GLY A 70 -5.65 2.74 -9.87
CA GLY A 70 -5.80 3.68 -10.99
C GLY A 70 -4.49 3.87 -11.77
N LEU A 71 -3.37 4.01 -11.06
CA LEU A 71 -2.04 4.09 -11.67
C LEU A 71 -1.63 2.78 -12.35
N ALA A 72 -2.02 1.62 -11.82
CA ALA A 72 -1.77 0.32 -12.43
C ALA A 72 -2.53 0.17 -13.75
N VAL A 73 -3.80 0.58 -13.81
CA VAL A 73 -4.60 0.59 -15.04
C VAL A 73 -3.96 1.52 -16.08
N ALA A 74 -3.59 2.75 -15.69
CA ALA A 74 -2.93 3.69 -16.59
C ALA A 74 -1.57 3.15 -17.10
N LEU A 75 -0.80 2.50 -16.24
CA LEU A 75 0.46 1.89 -16.62
C LEU A 75 0.24 0.72 -17.58
N ALA A 76 -0.74 -0.15 -17.33
CA ALA A 76 -1.09 -1.26 -18.21
C ALA A 76 -1.56 -0.79 -19.59
N THR A 77 -2.41 0.24 -19.66
CA THR A 77 -2.88 0.79 -20.95
C THR A 77 -1.76 1.46 -21.75
N SER A 78 -0.72 1.97 -21.08
CA SER A 78 0.48 2.49 -21.77
C SER A 78 1.23 1.43 -22.60
N ALA A 79 0.94 0.13 -22.40
CA ALA A 79 1.49 -0.94 -23.23
C ALA A 79 1.02 -0.88 -24.68
N LEU A 80 -0.10 -0.19 -24.96
CA LEU A 80 -0.65 0.00 -26.31
C LEU A 80 0.06 1.11 -27.10
N LEU A 81 0.91 1.90 -26.45
CA LEU A 81 1.68 2.95 -27.13
C LEU A 81 2.76 2.34 -28.03
N PRO A 82 3.20 3.02 -29.11
CA PRO A 82 4.35 2.59 -29.89
C PRO A 82 5.59 2.41 -29.00
N GLN A 83 6.25 1.26 -29.12
CA GLN A 83 7.41 0.90 -28.33
C GLN A 83 8.66 0.92 -29.23
N GLY A 84 9.72 1.60 -28.79
CA GLY A 84 11.04 1.56 -29.43
C GLY A 84 12.02 0.71 -28.62
N GLU A 85 13.32 0.86 -28.87
CA GLU A 85 14.40 0.23 -28.08
C GLU A 85 14.32 0.60 -26.59
N HIS A 86 13.83 1.80 -26.29
CA HIS A 86 13.58 2.26 -24.93
C HIS A 86 12.08 2.31 -24.60
N PRO A 87 11.69 2.08 -23.34
CA PRO A 87 10.31 2.28 -22.90
C PRO A 87 9.84 3.70 -23.19
N HIS A 88 8.60 3.84 -23.66
CA HIS A 88 8.00 5.13 -23.94
C HIS A 88 8.07 6.04 -22.70
N PRO A 89 8.42 7.35 -22.82
CA PRO A 89 8.59 8.23 -21.66
C PRO A 89 7.37 8.26 -20.71
N VAL A 90 6.16 8.18 -21.26
CA VAL A 90 4.91 8.06 -20.48
C VAL A 90 4.88 6.79 -19.64
N THR A 91 5.30 5.64 -20.19
CA THR A 91 5.38 4.37 -19.45
C THR A 91 6.38 4.47 -18.30
N SER A 92 7.56 5.03 -18.55
CA SER A 92 8.58 5.25 -17.51
C SER A 92 8.10 6.22 -16.42
N GLY A 93 7.42 7.30 -16.81
CA GLY A 93 6.84 8.26 -15.87
C GLY A 93 5.73 7.66 -15.02
N LEU A 94 4.82 6.89 -15.61
CA LEU A 94 3.75 6.18 -14.88
C LEU A 94 4.31 5.12 -13.94
N PHE A 95 5.36 4.41 -14.34
CA PHE A 95 6.06 3.47 -13.47
C PHE A 95 6.64 4.21 -12.25
N ALA A 96 7.43 5.26 -12.46
CA ALA A 96 8.03 6.04 -11.37
C ALA A 96 6.96 6.63 -10.44
N LEU A 97 5.88 7.18 -11.00
CA LEU A 97 4.77 7.75 -10.24
C LEU A 97 4.03 6.69 -9.42
N GLY A 98 3.71 5.54 -10.03
CA GLY A 98 3.04 4.41 -9.38
C GLY A 98 3.78 3.90 -8.15
N TYR A 99 5.08 3.61 -8.31
CA TYR A 99 5.89 3.11 -7.20
C TYR A 99 6.20 4.19 -6.16
N SER A 100 6.32 5.47 -6.57
CA SER A 100 6.41 6.58 -5.61
C SER A 100 5.14 6.71 -4.77
N ALA A 101 3.95 6.56 -5.38
CA ALA A 101 2.68 6.59 -4.66
C ALA A 101 2.57 5.42 -3.66
N VAL A 102 3.06 4.22 -4.01
CA VAL A 102 3.16 3.09 -3.09
C VAL A 102 4.04 3.43 -1.88
N LEU A 103 5.26 3.93 -2.11
CA LEU A 103 6.21 4.25 -1.04
C LEU A 103 5.68 5.34 -0.11
N LEU A 104 5.22 6.46 -0.67
CA LEU A 104 4.66 7.58 0.10
C LEU A 104 3.38 7.17 0.83
N GLY A 105 2.54 6.37 0.18
CA GLY A 105 1.33 5.82 0.78
C GLY A 105 1.63 4.89 1.95
N ALA A 106 2.61 3.99 1.81
CA ALA A 106 3.06 3.10 2.88
C ALA A 106 3.62 3.88 4.09
N LEU A 107 4.37 4.96 3.84
CA LEU A 107 4.85 5.86 4.89
C LEU A 107 3.69 6.54 5.63
N LEU A 108 2.70 7.04 4.91
CA LEU A 108 1.51 7.68 5.50
C LEU A 108 0.70 6.68 6.34
N VAL A 109 0.44 5.49 5.79
CA VAL A 109 -0.27 4.40 6.48
C VAL A 109 0.47 3.99 7.75
N THR A 110 1.78 3.85 7.69
CA THR A 110 2.63 3.50 8.83
C THR A 110 2.65 4.60 9.90
N ARG A 111 2.74 5.87 9.51
CA ARG A 111 2.68 7.01 10.44
C ARG A 111 1.35 7.07 11.17
N THR A 112 0.24 6.86 10.47
CA THR A 112 -1.11 6.81 11.06
C THR A 112 -1.22 5.66 12.05
N ALA A 113 -0.77 4.45 11.68
CA ALA A 113 -0.75 3.30 12.57
C ALA A 113 0.07 3.57 13.84
N ASN A 114 1.27 4.13 13.70
CA ASN A 114 2.17 4.42 14.81
C ASN A 114 1.60 5.47 15.77
N ARG A 115 0.94 6.50 15.25
CA ARG A 115 0.30 7.53 16.07
C ARG A 115 -0.82 6.92 16.92
N ALA A 116 -1.70 6.12 16.32
CA ALA A 116 -2.79 5.46 17.03
C ALA A 116 -2.28 4.43 18.05
N ALA A 117 -1.29 3.61 17.67
CA ALA A 117 -0.70 2.60 18.55
C ALA A 117 -0.05 3.23 19.80
N ARG A 118 0.70 4.33 19.64
CA ARG A 118 1.28 5.06 20.78
C ARG A 118 0.22 5.67 21.69
N GLY A 119 -0.87 6.20 21.13
CA GLY A 119 -2.00 6.71 21.92
C GLY A 119 -2.63 5.61 22.78
N ALA A 120 -2.83 4.44 22.19
CA ALA A 120 -3.39 3.28 22.88
C ALA A 120 -2.45 2.59 23.89
N SER A 121 -1.16 2.93 23.89
CA SER A 121 -0.18 2.41 24.85
C SER A 121 -0.04 3.29 26.10
N ARG A 122 -0.61 4.51 26.07
CA ARG A 122 -0.50 5.52 27.15
C ARG A 122 -1.74 5.59 28.05
N GLY A 123 -2.82 4.90 27.68
CA GLY A 123 -4.07 4.87 28.44
C GLY A 123 -4.65 3.47 28.46
#